data_AF-A0A3C2C0G0-F1
#
_entry.id   AF-A0A3C2C0G0-F1
#
_cell.length_a   1.000
_cell.length_b   1.000
_cell.length_c   1.000
_cell.angle_alpha   90.00
_cell.angle_beta   90.00
_cell.angle_gamma   90.00
#
_symmetry.space_group_name_H-M   'P 1'
#
loop_
_entity.id
_entity.type
_entity.pdbx_description
1 polymer ?
#
loop_
_entity_poly.entity_id
_entity_poly.type
_entity_poly.pdbx_seq_one_letter_code
_entity_poly.pdbx_strand_id
1 'polypeptide(L)'
;DLRVTVTADGKAPHAQFRIENTGSTGEALTLTDAYGAGTQTLSLNPGQSKTVVIPTQGGWYDLRITSSGDAKLVRVLAGRLENGRQLTSDPQLGR
;
A
#
# COMPACT_ATOMS: atom_id res chain seq x y z
N ASP A 1 -1.13 -14.93 -6.51
CA ASP A 1 -1.39 -13.66 -7.22
C ASP A 1 -2.04 -12.69 -6.24
N LEU A 2 -1.81 -11.39 -6.41
CA LEU A 2 -2.35 -10.34 -5.55
C LEU A 2 -3.09 -9.28 -6.36
N ARG A 3 -4.29 -8.96 -5.88
CA ARG A 3 -5.01 -7.74 -6.25
C ARG A 3 -4.86 -6.72 -5.13
N VAL A 4 -4.53 -5.49 -5.51
CA VAL A 4 -4.39 -4.37 -4.58
C VAL A 4 -5.18 -3.18 -5.11
N THR A 5 -6.06 -2.63 -4.29
CA THR A 5 -6.82 -1.42 -4.61
C THR A 5 -6.59 -0.37 -3.53
N VAL A 6 -6.38 0.88 -3.94
CA VAL A 6 -6.22 2.02 -3.06
C VAL A 6 -7.45 2.92 -3.13
N THR A 7 -7.88 3.43 -1.98
CA THR A 7 -9.00 4.35 -1.88
C THR A 7 -8.67 5.48 -0.90
N ALA A 8 -9.24 6.65 -1.16
CA ALA A 8 -9.23 7.77 -0.23
C ALA A 8 -10.34 7.60 0.82
N ASP A 9 -10.06 8.02 2.04
CA ASP A 9 -11.04 8.14 3.12
C ASP A 9 -11.44 9.61 3.29
N GLY A 10 -12.13 10.15 2.29
CA GLY A 10 -12.49 11.55 2.20
C GLY A 10 -11.27 12.49 2.29
N LYS A 11 -11.23 13.34 3.33
CA LYS A 11 -10.13 14.28 3.60
C LYS A 11 -9.11 13.76 4.61
N ALA A 12 -9.21 12.50 5.04
CA ALA A 12 -8.29 11.95 6.03
C ALA A 12 -6.85 11.92 5.48
N PRO A 13 -5.83 12.10 6.33
CA PRO A 13 -4.43 12.09 5.90
C PRO A 13 -3.89 10.66 5.73
N HIS A 14 -4.70 9.72 5.25
CA HIS A 14 -4.30 8.33 5.04
C HIS A 14 -4.94 7.73 3.79
N ALA A 15 -4.26 6.73 3.23
CA ALA A 15 -4.75 5.88 2.16
C ALA A 15 -5.17 4.53 2.72
N GLN A 16 -6.28 4.00 2.20
CA GLN A 16 -6.75 2.65 2.52
C GLN A 16 -6.42 1.71 1.37
N PHE A 17 -5.62 0.68 1.66
CA PHE A 17 -5.26 -0.36 0.70
C PHE A 17 -6.00 -1.64 1.05
N ARG A 18 -6.87 -2.09 0.16
CA ARG A 18 -7.42 -3.45 0.23
C ARG A 18 -6.54 -4.38 -0.57
N ILE A 19 -5.98 -5.38 0.12
CA ILE A 19 -5.07 -6.37 -0.45
C ILE A 19 -5.78 -7.71 -0.40
N GLU A 20 -5.88 -8.38 -1.54
CA GLU A 20 -6.58 -9.64 -1.72
C GLU A 20 -5.62 -10.67 -2.34
N ASN A 21 -5.54 -11.84 -1.71
CA ASN A 21 -4.85 -12.99 -2.27
C ASN A 21 -5.78 -13.74 -3.23
N THR A 22 -5.61 -13.47 -4.53
CA THR A 22 -6.35 -14.12 -5.62
C THR A 22 -5.66 -15.39 -6.11
N GLY A 23 -4.53 -15.77 -5.52
CA GLY A 23 -3.82 -17.01 -5.82
C GLY A 23 -4.38 -18.24 -5.12
N SER A 24 -3.73 -19.39 -5.36
CA SER A 24 -4.08 -20.69 -4.78
C SER A 24 -3.23 -21.09 -3.57
N THR A 25 -2.22 -20.29 -3.21
CA THR A 25 -1.32 -20.54 -2.07
C THR A 25 -1.44 -19.42 -1.04
N GLY A 26 -1.17 -19.72 0.23
CA GLY A 26 -1.07 -18.69 1.25
C GLY A 26 0.15 -17.80 1.04
N GLU A 27 0.01 -16.50 1.33
CA GLU A 27 1.07 -15.51 1.14
C GLU A 27 1.40 -14.82 2.46
N ALA A 28 2.70 -14.76 2.78
CA ALA A 28 3.23 -13.96 3.88
C ALA A 28 3.86 -12.68 3.31
N LEU A 29 3.16 -11.57 3.51
CA LEU A 29 3.44 -10.28 2.89
C LEU A 29 4.15 -9.35 3.85
N THR A 30 5.12 -8.63 3.30
CA THR A 30 5.78 -7.48 3.92
C THR A 30 5.41 -6.23 3.13
N LEU A 31 4.93 -5.22 3.84
CA LEU A 31 4.46 -3.95 3.29
C LEU A 31 5.37 -2.86 3.84
N THR A 32 5.98 -2.08 2.96
CA THR A 32 6.91 -1.00 3.33
C THR A 32 6.41 0.31 2.74
N ASP A 33 6.22 1.30 3.61
CA ASP A 33 5.91 2.68 3.22
C ASP A 33 7.20 3.47 2.98
N ALA A 34 7.26 4.19 1.87
CA ALA A 34 8.45 4.92 1.47
C ALA A 34 8.56 6.32 2.12
N TYR A 35 7.54 6.77 2.85
CA TYR A 35 7.48 8.08 3.51
C TYR A 35 7.65 8.02 5.05
N GLY A 36 7.94 6.84 5.60
CA GLY A 36 8.39 6.68 6.98
C GLY A 36 7.36 6.11 7.97
N ALA A 37 6.22 5.61 7.50
CA ALA A 37 5.27 4.86 8.34
C ALA A 37 5.81 3.49 8.79
N GLY A 38 6.94 3.05 8.20
CA GLY A 38 7.62 1.82 8.56
C GLY A 38 7.13 0.61 7.77
N THR A 39 7.34 -0.57 8.37
CA THR A 39 7.02 -1.85 7.76
C THR A 39 5.94 -2.58 8.56
N GLN A 40 4.99 -3.21 7.87
CA GLN A 40 3.99 -4.09 8.46
C GLN A 40 3.97 -5.44 7.75
N THR A 41 3.55 -6.48 8.45
CA THR A 41 3.43 -7.83 7.90
C THR A 41 2.00 -8.34 7.96
N LEU A 42 1.62 -9.14 6.96
CA LEU A 42 0.31 -9.76 6.84
C LEU A 42 0.46 -11.20 6.36
N SER A 43 -0.41 -12.09 6.80
CA SER A 43 -0.57 -13.41 6.19
C SER A 43 -1.97 -13.50 5.60
N LEU A 44 -2.08 -13.90 4.34
CA LEU A 44 -3.35 -14.06 3.63
C LEU A 44 -3.44 -15.47 3.04
N ASN A 45 -4.42 -16.24 3.49
CA ASN A 45 -4.79 -17.49 2.84
C ASN A 45 -5.41 -17.22 1.45
N PRO A 46 -5.49 -18.22 0.56
CA PRO A 46 -6.21 -18.10 -0.70
C PRO A 46 -7.62 -17.54 -0.50
N GLY A 47 -7.99 -16.52 -1.28
CA GLY A 47 -9.28 -15.84 -1.22
C GLY A 47 -9.47 -14.86 -0.05
N GLN A 48 -8.49 -14.72 0.85
CA GLN A 48 -8.58 -13.73 1.93
C GLN A 48 -8.20 -12.33 1.44
N SER A 49 -8.83 -11.33 2.06
CA SER A 49 -8.46 -9.93 1.88
C SER A 49 -8.32 -9.21 3.22
N LYS A 50 -7.42 -8.23 3.29
CA LYS A 50 -7.24 -7.35 4.43
C LYS A 50 -7.09 -5.91 3.98
N THR A 51 -7.68 -4.99 4.74
CA THR A 51 -7.47 -3.56 4.55
C THR A 51 -6.39 -3.08 5.49
N VAL A 52 -5.44 -2.31 4.94
CA VAL A 52 -4.40 -1.63 5.70
C VAL A 52 -4.50 -0.14 5.47
N VAL A 53 -4.17 0.63 6.51
CA VAL A 53 -4.21 2.09 6.48
C VAL A 53 -2.77 2.58 6.56
N ILE A 54 -2.38 3.42 5.61
CA ILE A 54 -1.04 4.03 5.55
C ILE A 54 -1.21 5.54 5.62
N PRO A 55 -0.52 6.24 6.54
CA PRO A 55 -0.54 7.69 6.55
C PRO A 55 0.05 8.25 5.26
N THR A 56 -0.53 9.32 4.74
CA THR A 56 -0.03 10.04 3.57
C THR A 56 0.79 11.25 4.00
N GLN A 57 1.74 11.65 3.17
CA GLN A 57 2.47 12.91 3.34
C GLN A 57 2.05 13.88 2.23
N GLY A 58 1.28 14.93 2.57
CA GLY A 58 0.74 15.85 1.55
C GLY A 58 -0.26 15.20 0.57
N GLY A 59 -0.87 14.07 0.97
CA GLY A 59 -1.74 13.24 0.12
C GLY A 59 -0.98 12.15 -0.66
N TRP A 60 0.35 12.16 -0.63
CA TRP A 60 1.17 11.14 -1.30
C TRP A 60 1.24 9.84 -0.49
N TYR A 61 1.21 8.72 -1.19
CA TYR A 61 1.52 7.39 -0.69
C TYR A 61 2.50 6.70 -1.64
N ASP A 62 3.36 5.85 -1.09
CA ASP A 62 4.19 4.92 -1.85
C ASP A 62 4.34 3.64 -1.03
N LEU A 63 3.60 2.62 -1.43
CA LEU A 63 3.54 1.33 -0.75
C LEU A 63 4.14 0.24 -1.63
N ARG A 64 5.21 -0.38 -1.12
CA ARG A 64 5.80 -1.59 -1.68
C ARG A 64 5.30 -2.82 -0.91
N ILE A 65 4.88 -3.85 -1.63
CA ILE A 65 4.44 -5.14 -1.10
C ILE A 65 5.31 -6.25 -1.69
N THR A 66 5.85 -7.09 -0.84
CA THR A 66 6.67 -8.27 -1.21
C THR A 66 6.18 -9.51 -0.48
N SER A 67 6.32 -10.70 -1.06
CA SER A 67 6.07 -11.97 -0.36
C SER A 67 7.37 -12.66 0.06
N SER A 68 7.38 -13.29 1.23
CA SER A 68 8.44 -14.22 1.62
C SER A 68 8.21 -15.63 1.08
N GLY A 69 6.98 -15.96 0.66
CA GLY A 69 6.62 -17.25 0.05
C GLY A 69 6.86 -17.29 -1.47
N ASP A 70 6.83 -16.13 -2.13
CA ASP A 70 7.13 -15.99 -3.56
C ASP A 70 7.98 -14.74 -3.81
N ALA A 71 9.27 -14.93 -4.08
CA ALA A 71 10.21 -13.84 -4.35
C ALA A 71 9.89 -13.06 -5.64
N LYS A 72 9.07 -13.61 -6.55
CA LYS A 72 8.66 -12.92 -7.77
C LYS A 72 7.46 -12.00 -7.54
N LEU A 73 6.78 -12.16 -6.42
CA LEU A 73 5.63 -11.36 -6.06
C LEU A 73 6.09 -10.03 -5.47
N VAL A 74 6.09 -9.01 -6.33
CA VAL A 74 6.30 -7.61 -5.96
C VAL A 74 5.16 -6.78 -6.53
N ARG A 75 4.59 -5.90 -5.69
CA ARG A 75 3.63 -4.86 -6.10
C ARG A 75 4.09 -3.53 -5.52
N VAL A 76 4.04 -2.47 -6.31
CA VAL A 76 4.32 -1.11 -5.87
C VAL A 76 3.15 -0.24 -6.28
N LEU A 77 2.60 0.50 -5.33
CA LEU A 77 1.54 1.47 -5.55
C LEU A 77 2.01 2.80 -5.01
N ALA A 78 2.36 3.70 -5.92
CA ALA A 78 2.72 5.08 -5.61
C ALA A 78 1.73 6.04 -6.27
N GLY A 79 1.38 7.11 -5.58
CA GLY A 79 0.45 8.11 -6.09
C GLY A 79 0.03 9.12 -5.05
N ARG A 80 -0.89 9.99 -5.44
CA ARG A 80 -1.45 11.03 -4.57
C ARG A 80 -2.96 10.93 -4.55
N LEU A 81 -3.54 10.99 -3.35
CA LEU A 81 -4.99 11.08 -3.19
C LEU A 81 -5.47 12.50 -3.48
N GLU A 82 -6.42 12.63 -4.39
CA GLU A 82 -7.16 13.87 -4.64
C GLU A 82 -8.11 14.16 -3.47
N ASN A 83 -7.73 15.10 -2.59
CA ASN A 83 -8.48 15.44 -1.37
C ASN A 83 -8.84 16.93 -1.27
N GLY A 84 -8.65 17.68 -2.37
CA GLY A 84 -8.89 19.13 -2.44
C GLY A 84 -7.91 19.99 -1.63
N ARG A 85 -6.87 19.41 -1.03
CA ARG A 85 -5.77 20.17 -0.40
C ARG A 85 -4.79 20.64 -1.47
N GLN A 86 -4.04 21.69 -1.15
CA GLN A 86 -3.01 22.25 -2.02
C GLN A 86 -2.10 21.15 -2.60
N LEU A 87 -1.86 21.23 -3.90
CA LEU A 87 -0.95 20.33 -4.59
C LEU A 87 0.48 20.54 -4.05
N THR A 88 1.15 19.44 -3.76
CA THR A 88 2.56 19.41 -3.38
C THR A 88 3.27 18.41 -4.28
N SER A 89 4.56 18.63 -4.54
CA SER A 89 5.41 17.62 -5.16
C SER A 89 5.51 16.36 -4.30
N ASP A 90 5.85 15.24 -4.92
CA ASP A 90 6.19 14.00 -4.21
C ASP A 90 7.32 14.27 -3.19
N PRO A 91 7.17 13.87 -1.91
CA PRO A 91 8.17 14.08 -0.86
C PRO A 91 9.57 13.52 -1.15
N GLN A 92 9.70 12.54 -2.04
CA GLN A 92 11.01 11.99 -2.42
C GLN A 92 11.70 12.79 -3.54
N LEU A 93 11.00 13.68 -4.24
CA LEU A 93 11.63 14.53 -5.24
C LEU A 93 12.57 15.54 -4.56
N GLY A 94 13.88 15.40 -4.80
CA GLY A 94 14.92 16.27 -4.26
C GLY A 94 15.61 15.76 -2.99
N ARG A 95 15.33 14.51 -2.58
CA ARG A 95 16.13 13.79 -1.58
C ARG A 95 17.36 13.12 -2.18
#